data_AF-A0A4Q5QMU6-F1
#
_entry.id   AF-A0A4Q5QMU6-F1
#
_cell.length_a   1.000
_cell.length_b   1.000
_cell.length_c   1.000
_cell.angle_alpha   90.00
_cell.angle_beta   90.00
_cell.angle_gamma   90.00
#
_symmetry.space_group_name_H-M   'P 1'
#
loop_
_entity.id
_entity.type
_entity.pdbx_description
1 polymer ?
#
loop_
_entity_poly.entity_id
_entity_poly.type
_entity_poly.pdbx_seq_one_letter_code
_entity_poly.pdbx_strand_id
1 'polypeptide(L)'
;MTSKKLTARVALPALVAAVAGLATWSQLRYTPLEASSHREAPLIADDPVADNTDLYAFKDPNDAGKIIIIANYIPFELPHGGPNYSTFGENVRYEIHVKNQTANPTVDDITYRFTFTRTNQDPTTFFNIRLGAQNLKTTYTCEKITPGGTTTIVS
;
A
#
# COMPACT_ATOMS: atom_id res chain seq x y z
N MET A 1 43.70 -50.44 -24.54
CA MET A 1 43.46 -49.01 -24.80
C MET A 1 41.99 -48.71 -24.47
N THR A 2 41.71 -47.60 -23.77
CA THR A 2 40.51 -46.75 -23.98
C THR A 2 39.08 -47.30 -23.82
N SER A 3 38.46 -47.09 -22.64
CA SER A 3 37.03 -46.70 -22.59
C SER A 3 36.72 -45.61 -21.55
N LYS A 4 37.33 -45.67 -20.35
CA LYS A 4 37.10 -44.67 -19.28
C LYS A 4 37.54 -43.24 -19.62
N LYS A 5 38.55 -43.07 -20.48
CA LYS A 5 39.02 -41.74 -20.92
C LYS A 5 38.10 -41.11 -21.98
N LEU A 6 37.29 -41.90 -22.67
CA LEU A 6 36.38 -41.42 -23.73
C LEU A 6 35.09 -40.85 -23.12
N THR A 7 34.52 -41.52 -22.10
CA THR A 7 33.33 -41.05 -21.38
C THR A 7 33.58 -39.74 -20.63
N ALA A 8 34.74 -39.58 -19.98
CA ALA A 8 35.10 -38.33 -19.30
C ALA A 8 35.29 -37.14 -20.25
N ARG A 9 35.74 -37.38 -21.49
CA ARG A 9 35.99 -36.34 -22.51
C ARG A 9 34.72 -35.81 -23.17
N VAL A 10 33.63 -36.57 -23.14
CA VAL A 10 32.31 -36.15 -23.67
C VAL A 10 31.39 -35.63 -22.55
N ALA A 11 31.51 -36.16 -21.33
CA ALA A 11 30.69 -35.74 -20.19
C ALA A 11 30.97 -34.29 -19.76
N LEU A 12 32.23 -33.84 -19.79
CA LEU A 12 32.62 -32.49 -19.39
C LEU A 12 32.07 -31.38 -20.32
N PRO A 13 32.23 -31.46 -21.66
CA PRO A 13 31.65 -30.46 -22.56
C PRO A 13 30.11 -30.51 -22.58
N ALA A 14 29.49 -31.68 -22.37
CA ALA A 14 28.04 -31.79 -22.23
C ALA A 14 27.53 -31.10 -20.95
N LEU A 15 28.25 -31.22 -19.83
CA LEU A 15 27.92 -30.53 -18.59
C LEU A 15 28.09 -29.00 -18.73
N VAL A 16 29.16 -28.55 -19.38
CA VAL A 16 29.40 -27.11 -19.64
C VAL A 16 28.32 -26.54 -20.57
N ALA A 17 27.93 -27.28 -21.62
CA ALA A 17 26.84 -26.87 -22.51
C ALA A 17 25.48 -26.84 -21.79
N ALA A 18 25.20 -27.79 -20.90
CA ALA A 18 23.98 -27.79 -20.10
C ALA A 18 23.93 -26.59 -19.13
N VAL A 19 25.04 -26.28 -18.46
CA VAL A 19 25.15 -25.12 -17.55
C VAL A 19 25.02 -23.80 -18.33
N ALA A 20 25.66 -23.67 -19.49
CA ALA A 20 25.52 -22.51 -20.35
C ALA A 20 24.10 -22.38 -20.93
N GLY A 21 23.47 -23.49 -21.30
CA GLY A 21 22.08 -23.53 -21.76
C GLY A 21 21.09 -23.09 -20.68
N LEU A 22 21.26 -23.56 -19.44
CA LEU A 22 20.45 -23.14 -18.29
C LEU A 22 20.67 -21.67 -17.92
N ALA A 23 21.91 -21.18 -17.97
CA ALA A 23 22.23 -19.77 -17.70
C ALA A 23 21.67 -18.82 -18.77
N THR A 24 21.67 -19.23 -20.04
CA THR A 24 21.07 -18.43 -21.13
C THR A 24 19.55 -18.48 -21.09
N TRP A 25 18.94 -19.63 -20.74
CA TRP A 25 17.49 -19.73 -20.52
C TRP A 25 16.99 -18.85 -19.37
N SER A 26 17.76 -18.69 -18.28
CA SER A 26 17.35 -17.81 -17.19
C SER A 26 17.43 -16.33 -17.56
N GLN A 27 18.36 -15.94 -18.44
CA GLN A 27 18.52 -14.55 -18.91
C GLN A 27 17.50 -14.15 -19.99
N LEU A 28 16.93 -15.11 -20.73
CA LEU A 28 15.93 -14.86 -21.78
C LEU A 28 14.47 -14.93 -21.29
N ARG A 29 14.24 -15.30 -20.03
CA ARG A 29 12.91 -15.24 -19.41
C ARG A 29 12.58 -13.79 -19.06
N TYR A 30 12.01 -13.07 -20.02
CA TYR A 30 11.23 -11.88 -19.73
C TYR A 30 9.96 -12.32 -19.00
N THR A 31 10.01 -12.44 -17.68
CA THR A 31 8.80 -12.44 -16.86
C THR A 31 8.38 -10.98 -16.71
N PRO A 32 7.34 -10.50 -17.40
CA PRO A 32 6.78 -9.21 -17.06
C PRO A 32 6.42 -9.28 -15.58
N LEU A 33 7.03 -8.38 -14.79
CA LEU A 33 6.56 -8.12 -13.44
C LEU A 33 5.23 -7.40 -13.63
N GLU A 34 4.15 -8.16 -13.66
CA GLU A 34 2.82 -7.58 -13.57
C GLU A 34 2.70 -6.97 -12.18
N ALA A 35 2.60 -5.65 -12.11
CA ALA A 35 2.24 -4.98 -10.88
C ALA A 35 0.83 -5.45 -10.51
N SER A 36 0.68 -6.03 -9.33
CA SER A 36 -0.63 -6.38 -8.75
C SER A 36 -1.54 -5.16 -8.80
N SER A 37 -2.81 -5.35 -9.19
CA SER A 37 -3.81 -4.32 -8.97
C SER A 37 -4.05 -4.16 -7.47
N HIS A 38 -4.40 -2.94 -7.01
CA HIS A 38 -4.58 -2.62 -5.58
C HIS A 38 -5.66 -3.46 -4.89
N ARG A 39 -6.65 -3.93 -5.67
CA ARG A 39 -7.71 -4.82 -5.18
C ARG A 39 -7.32 -6.31 -5.14
N GLU A 40 -6.10 -6.67 -5.53
CA GLU A 40 -5.67 -8.08 -5.67
C GLU A 40 -4.85 -8.59 -4.48
N ALA A 41 -4.55 -7.75 -3.48
CA ALA A 41 -3.97 -8.22 -2.23
C ALA A 41 -4.99 -9.09 -1.48
N PRO A 42 -4.75 -10.41 -1.31
CA PRO A 42 -5.80 -11.36 -0.88
C PRO A 42 -6.43 -11.05 0.49
N LEU A 43 -5.73 -10.34 1.37
CA LEU A 43 -6.21 -10.01 2.72
C LEU A 43 -7.13 -8.79 2.77
N ILE A 44 -7.06 -7.88 1.78
CA ILE A 44 -7.95 -6.70 1.72
C ILE A 44 -9.08 -6.88 0.69
N ALA A 45 -9.10 -7.99 -0.04
CA ALA A 45 -10.22 -8.32 -0.93
C ALA A 45 -11.57 -8.38 -0.18
N ASP A 46 -11.54 -8.84 1.08
CA ASP A 46 -12.69 -8.91 1.98
C ASP A 46 -12.87 -7.63 2.84
N ASP A 47 -11.92 -6.69 2.81
CA ASP A 47 -11.99 -5.39 3.49
C ASP A 47 -11.68 -4.24 2.51
N PRO A 48 -12.60 -3.93 1.58
CA PRO A 48 -12.33 -2.98 0.49
C PRO A 48 -12.11 -1.55 0.96
N VAL A 49 -12.52 -1.19 2.18
CA VAL A 49 -12.26 0.15 2.75
C VAL A 49 -10.86 0.27 3.34
N ALA A 50 -10.15 -0.84 3.53
CA ALA A 50 -8.73 -0.88 3.88
C ALA A 50 -7.80 -0.87 2.65
N ASP A 51 -8.36 -0.86 1.44
CA ASP A 51 -7.58 -0.82 0.19
C ASP A 51 -6.86 0.53 0.03
N ASN A 52 -5.54 0.52 0.24
CA ASN A 52 -4.65 1.63 -0.04
C ASN A 52 -4.33 1.63 -1.54
N THR A 53 -4.76 2.69 -2.22
CA THR A 53 -4.62 2.80 -3.67
C THR A 53 -3.31 3.44 -4.09
N ASP A 54 -2.73 4.33 -3.29
CA ASP A 54 -1.42 4.93 -3.55
C ASP A 54 -0.90 5.70 -2.33
N LEU A 55 0.42 5.85 -2.25
CA LEU A 55 1.09 6.79 -1.36
C LEU A 55 2.00 7.72 -2.16
N TYR A 56 1.82 9.03 -1.99
CA TYR A 56 2.65 10.06 -2.59
C TYR A 56 3.42 10.80 -1.50
N ALA A 57 4.71 11.02 -1.72
CA ALA A 57 5.55 11.81 -0.84
C ALA A 57 6.45 12.74 -1.66
N PHE A 58 6.35 14.05 -1.41
CA PHE A 58 7.13 15.05 -2.12
C PHE A 58 7.46 16.24 -1.22
N LYS A 59 8.52 16.96 -1.57
CA LYS A 59 8.91 18.17 -0.85
C LYS A 59 7.89 19.27 -1.12
N ASP A 60 7.53 20.04 -0.08
CA ASP A 60 6.64 21.18 -0.25
C ASP A 60 7.30 22.22 -1.18
N PRO A 61 6.62 22.67 -2.26
CA PRO A 61 7.18 23.64 -3.20
C PRO A 61 7.43 25.02 -2.58
N ASN A 62 6.79 25.34 -1.45
CA ASN A 62 6.92 26.62 -0.76
C ASN A 62 7.83 26.54 0.49
N ASP A 63 8.11 25.34 0.99
CA ASP A 63 8.92 25.13 2.20
C ASP A 63 9.76 23.86 2.10
N ALA A 64 11.05 24.02 1.75
CA ALA A 64 11.96 22.90 1.57
C ALA A 64 12.23 22.07 2.84
N GLY A 65 11.85 22.58 4.03
CA GLY A 65 11.93 21.88 5.31
C GLY A 65 10.75 20.93 5.56
N LYS A 66 9.73 20.91 4.69
CA LYS A 66 8.54 20.06 4.83
C LYS A 66 8.44 19.01 3.73
N ILE A 67 7.89 17.86 4.12
CA ILE A 67 7.46 16.81 3.21
C ILE A 67 5.93 16.75 3.28
N ILE A 68 5.30 16.80 2.12
CA ILE A 68 3.88 16.54 1.95
C ILE A 68 3.73 15.04 1.69
N ILE A 69 2.84 14.41 2.45
CA ILE A 69 2.49 13.01 2.29
C ILE A 69 0.99 12.92 2.04
N ILE A 70 0.60 12.16 1.02
CA ILE A 70 -0.80 11.91 0.65
C ILE A 70 -0.97 10.39 0.54
N ALA A 71 -1.92 9.83 1.29
CA ALA A 71 -2.30 8.43 1.21
C ALA A 71 -3.74 8.32 0.69
N ASN A 72 -3.91 7.63 -0.43
CA ASN A 72 -5.20 7.43 -1.05
C ASN A 72 -5.76 6.05 -0.68
N TYR A 73 -7.08 6.00 -0.50
CA TYR A 73 -7.85 4.81 -0.19
C TYR A 73 -9.16 4.86 -0.99
N ILE A 74 -9.81 3.71 -1.16
CA ILE A 74 -11.13 3.60 -1.82
C ILE A 74 -11.05 4.03 -3.30
N PRO A 75 -10.73 3.11 -4.22
CA PRO A 75 -10.57 3.47 -5.63
C PRO A 75 -11.91 3.72 -6.34
N PHE A 76 -11.82 4.36 -7.52
CA PHE A 76 -12.88 4.41 -8.55
C PHE A 76 -14.21 5.11 -8.16
N GLU A 77 -14.16 6.16 -7.34
CA GLU A 77 -15.33 7.01 -7.06
C GLU A 77 -15.61 8.02 -8.20
N LEU A 78 -16.31 7.55 -9.24
CA LEU A 78 -16.65 8.38 -10.40
C LEU A 78 -17.79 9.37 -10.11
N PRO A 79 -17.82 10.57 -10.73
CA PRO A 79 -18.83 11.59 -10.44
C PRO A 79 -20.30 11.15 -10.61
N HIS A 80 -20.57 10.18 -11.49
CA HIS A 80 -21.90 9.65 -11.74
C HIS A 80 -22.36 8.63 -10.68
N GLY A 81 -21.49 8.21 -9.75
CA GLY A 81 -21.83 7.35 -8.62
C GLY A 81 -22.48 8.10 -7.45
N GLY A 82 -22.47 9.43 -7.48
CA GLY A 82 -23.08 10.27 -6.46
C GLY A 82 -24.60 10.11 -6.34
N PRO A 83 -25.19 10.56 -5.23
CA PRO A 83 -24.54 11.28 -4.11
C PRO A 83 -23.94 10.34 -3.05
N ASN A 84 -24.03 9.02 -3.24
CA ASN A 84 -23.58 8.02 -2.26
C ASN A 84 -22.21 7.47 -2.65
N TYR A 85 -21.18 7.95 -1.97
CA TYR A 85 -19.81 7.48 -2.09
C TYR A 85 -19.47 6.55 -0.92
N SER A 86 -18.51 5.66 -1.14
CA SER A 86 -17.90 4.85 -0.09
C SER A 86 -17.19 5.78 0.91
N THR A 87 -17.07 5.33 2.15
CA THR A 87 -16.41 6.11 3.21
C THR A 87 -15.33 5.27 3.86
N PHE A 88 -14.40 5.93 4.55
CA PHE A 88 -13.47 5.25 5.43
C PHE A 88 -14.20 4.38 6.46
N GLY A 89 -13.56 3.25 6.81
CA GLY A 89 -14.06 2.30 7.80
C GLY A 89 -13.82 2.79 9.22
N GLU A 90 -14.78 2.54 10.12
CA GLU A 90 -14.63 2.86 11.55
C GLU A 90 -13.78 1.83 12.30
N ASN A 91 -13.62 0.63 11.71
CA ASN A 91 -12.87 -0.49 12.28
C ASN A 91 -11.60 -0.81 11.48
N VAL A 92 -11.03 0.18 10.81
CA VAL A 92 -9.80 0.06 10.02
C VAL A 92 -8.72 0.93 10.64
N ARG A 93 -7.49 0.40 10.70
CA ARG A 93 -6.33 1.10 11.23
C ARG A 93 -5.56 1.77 10.11
N TYR A 94 -5.87 3.04 9.86
CA TYR A 94 -5.17 3.85 8.85
C TYR A 94 -3.93 4.49 9.46
N GLU A 95 -2.75 4.07 9.02
CA GLU A 95 -1.47 4.56 9.53
C GLU A 95 -0.47 4.87 8.42
N ILE A 96 0.25 5.98 8.58
CA ILE A 96 1.44 6.30 7.80
C ILE A 96 2.64 6.17 8.72
N HIS A 97 3.51 5.21 8.41
CA HIS A 97 4.72 4.92 9.16
C HIS A 97 5.89 5.68 8.54
N VAL A 98 6.57 6.49 9.35
CA VAL A 98 7.72 7.30 8.92
C VAL A 98 8.95 6.88 9.69
N LYS A 99 9.95 6.41 8.92
CA LYS A 99 11.30 6.14 9.39
C LYS A 99 12.25 7.18 8.83
N ASN A 100 12.80 8.03 9.69
CA ASN A 100 13.72 9.12 9.32
C ASN A 100 14.91 9.30 10.28
N GLN A 101 15.09 8.41 11.25
CA GLN A 101 16.26 8.34 12.12
C GLN A 101 16.95 6.98 12.02
N THR A 102 18.26 6.95 12.25
CA THR A 102 19.06 5.72 12.18
C THR A 102 19.27 5.05 13.54
N ALA A 103 18.92 5.73 14.65
CA ALA A 103 19.25 5.29 16.01
C ALA A 103 18.61 3.94 16.42
N ASN A 104 17.40 3.66 15.95
CA ASN A 104 16.74 2.37 16.16
C ASN A 104 16.17 1.87 14.83
N PRO A 105 16.83 0.94 14.12
CA PRO A 105 16.45 0.58 12.76
C PRO A 105 15.14 -0.22 12.66
N THR A 106 14.60 -0.73 13.77
CA THR A 106 13.44 -1.65 13.76
C THR A 106 12.15 -1.01 14.26
N VAL A 107 12.16 0.28 14.61
CA VAL A 107 11.01 0.99 15.18
C VAL A 107 10.75 2.25 14.37
N ASP A 108 9.49 2.53 14.06
CA ASP A 108 9.10 3.78 13.39
C ASP A 108 9.41 4.99 14.25
N ASP A 109 9.86 6.08 13.63
CA ASP A 109 10.17 7.30 14.35
C ASP A 109 8.90 8.14 14.59
N ILE A 110 7.98 8.10 13.62
CA ILE A 110 6.69 8.77 13.67
C ILE A 110 5.65 7.88 13.00
N THR A 111 4.50 7.69 13.64
CA THR A 111 3.30 7.12 13.00
C THR A 111 2.21 8.16 13.02
N TYR A 112 1.62 8.48 11.87
CA TYR A 112 0.40 9.25 11.79
C TYR A 112 -0.78 8.29 11.70
N ARG A 113 -1.66 8.29 12.71
CA ARG A 113 -2.85 7.45 12.75
C ARG A 113 -4.09 8.27 12.49
N PHE A 114 -4.96 7.78 11.62
CA PHE A 114 -6.26 8.36 11.33
C PHE A 114 -7.34 7.43 11.85
N THR A 115 -8.23 7.95 12.70
CA THR A 115 -9.39 7.21 13.20
C THR A 115 -10.65 7.88 12.70
N PHE A 116 -11.46 7.15 11.94
CA PHE A 116 -12.69 7.67 11.37
C PHE A 116 -13.90 7.27 12.22
N THR A 117 -14.87 8.16 12.31
CA THR A 117 -16.14 7.90 13.01
C THR A 117 -17.29 8.40 12.17
N ARG A 118 -18.40 7.68 12.20
CA ARG A 118 -19.60 7.97 11.44
C ARG A 118 -20.77 8.24 12.37
N THR A 119 -21.53 9.27 12.07
CA THR A 119 -22.75 9.59 12.81
C THR A 119 -23.90 9.75 11.85
N ASN A 120 -24.97 8.99 12.07
CA ASN A 120 -26.25 9.25 11.42
C ASN A 120 -26.93 10.41 12.15
N GLN A 121 -26.94 11.58 11.53
CA GLN A 121 -27.43 12.81 12.13
C GLN A 121 -28.96 12.84 12.26
N ASP A 122 -29.68 12.05 11.46
CA ASP A 122 -31.13 11.89 11.57
C ASP A 122 -31.53 10.47 11.15
N PRO A 123 -31.86 9.62 12.14
CA PRO A 123 -32.26 8.24 11.90
C PRO A 123 -33.68 8.11 11.34
N THR A 124 -34.46 9.20 11.21
CA THR A 124 -35.81 9.15 10.64
C THR A 124 -35.82 9.03 9.11
N THR A 125 -34.66 9.15 8.48
CA THR A 125 -34.49 9.01 7.03
C THR A 125 -33.38 8.02 6.68
N PHE A 126 -33.50 7.41 5.49
CA PHE A 126 -32.47 6.55 4.90
C PHE A 126 -31.53 7.30 3.96
N PHE A 127 -31.74 8.61 3.72
CA PHE A 127 -30.87 9.40 2.85
C PHE A 127 -29.55 9.73 3.55
N ASN A 128 -28.42 9.50 2.87
CA ASN A 128 -27.09 9.89 3.37
C ASN A 128 -26.78 11.37 3.14
N ILE A 129 -27.42 12.03 2.17
CA ILE A 129 -27.24 13.44 1.80
C ILE A 129 -28.61 14.11 1.64
N ARG A 130 -28.76 15.35 2.10
CA ARG A 130 -30.05 16.07 2.12
C ARG A 130 -29.86 17.58 2.20
N LEU A 131 -30.54 18.35 1.33
CA LEU A 131 -30.60 19.83 1.41
C LEU A 131 -29.23 20.52 1.66
N GLY A 132 -28.16 20.02 1.05
CA GLY A 132 -26.79 20.54 1.25
C GLY A 132 -26.05 20.05 2.51
N ALA A 133 -26.64 19.14 3.27
CA ALA A 133 -26.06 18.52 4.46
C ALA A 133 -25.76 17.03 4.26
N GLN A 134 -24.69 16.54 4.90
CA GLN A 134 -24.40 15.11 5.02
C GLN A 134 -25.15 14.53 6.22
N ASN A 135 -26.12 13.66 5.99
CA ASN A 135 -26.81 12.95 7.07
C ASN A 135 -25.91 11.88 7.70
N LEU A 136 -25.24 11.09 6.86
CA LEU A 136 -24.26 10.12 7.31
C LEU A 136 -22.89 10.81 7.33
N LYS A 137 -22.61 11.53 8.42
CA LYS A 137 -21.43 12.37 8.54
C LYS A 137 -20.24 11.54 9.00
N THR A 138 -19.15 11.58 8.24
CA THR A 138 -17.87 10.97 8.62
C THR A 138 -16.90 12.06 9.07
N THR A 139 -16.31 11.88 10.25
CA THR A 139 -15.24 12.73 10.79
C THR A 139 -14.01 11.90 11.08
N TYR A 140 -12.87 12.54 11.33
CA TYR A 140 -11.66 11.84 11.71
C TYR A 140 -10.87 12.59 12.78
N THR A 141 -10.15 11.84 13.59
CA THR A 141 -9.03 12.35 14.39
C THR A 141 -7.73 11.95 13.72
N CYS A 142 -6.71 12.80 13.83
CA CYS A 142 -5.35 12.47 13.43
C CYS A 142 -4.44 12.54 14.65
N GLU A 143 -3.73 11.45 14.92
CA GLU A 143 -2.78 11.32 16.01
C GLU A 143 -1.36 11.18 15.45
N LYS A 144 -0.42 11.94 16.02
CA LYS A 144 1.01 11.73 15.82
C LYS A 144 1.54 10.90 16.98
N ILE A 145 2.04 9.71 16.67
CA ILE A 145 2.61 8.76 17.63
C ILE A 145 4.13 8.75 17.43
N THR A 146 4.87 8.86 18.53
CA THR A 146 6.34 8.79 18.55
C THR A 146 6.78 7.92 19.74
N PRO A 147 8.05 7.53 19.85
CA PRO A 147 8.55 6.86 21.05
C PRO A 147 8.33 7.66 22.35
N GLY A 148 8.19 8.99 22.27
CA GLY A 148 7.91 9.87 23.41
C GLY A 148 6.44 9.98 23.79
N GLY A 149 5.53 9.36 23.03
CA GLY A 149 4.09 9.38 23.29
C GLY A 149 3.25 9.78 22.08
N THR A 150 1.95 9.90 22.33
CA THR A 150 0.91 10.22 21.34
C THR A 150 0.40 11.64 21.52
N THR A 151 0.16 12.35 20.42
CA THR A 151 -0.43 13.69 20.40
C THR A 151 -1.50 13.77 19.31
N THR A 152 -2.72 14.17 19.68
CA THR A 152 -3.76 14.49 18.69
C THR A 152 -3.43 15.81 18.00
N ILE A 153 -3.31 15.78 16.67
CA ILE A 153 -3.00 16.96 15.85
C ILE A 153 -4.20 17.47 15.04
N VAL A 154 -5.24 16.64 14.86
CA VAL A 154 -6.55 17.03 14.29
C VAL A 154 -7.66 16.32 15.07
N SER A 155 -8.75 17.05 15.37
CA SER A 155 -9.94 16.56 16.09
C SER A 155 -11.23 16.94 15.38
#